data_AF-A0A6P3ZDP0-F1
#
_entry.id   AF-A0A6P3ZDP0-F1
#
_cell.length_a   1.000
_cell.length_b   1.000
_cell.length_c   1.000
_cell.angle_alpha   90.00
_cell.angle_beta   90.00
_cell.angle_gamma   90.00
#
_symmetry.space_group_name_H-M   'P 1'
#
loop_
_entity.id
_entity.type
_entity.pdbx_description
1 polymer ?
#
loop_
_entity_poly.entity_id
_entity_poly.type
_entity_poly.pdbx_seq_one_letter_code
_entity_poly.pdbx_strand_id
1 'polypeptide(L)'
;MGSSGKALILQREEGGREMSIRPLETLPPTESLEIENGLSLVPRVRLELTLYPASPSVTKPIDEWKVKRTLIHFLKNSLSVPVTVPEEDLHIKRIKDLKKRKRDDPLALGTLFVRDLGFLNEKSKKNEDEKEQDVKVLEKFLDWRRYIVEKMDGIELNIEGMKFKLSVAIPASDDFESMKKSWEEFFAFGNRGYSRSGRQEPDTIVLRGVPSRWFAEPRVSSKPSLLVTHTIFSTFGRIRHVNAFFFCL
;
A
#
# COMPACT_ATOMS: atom_id res chain seq x y z
N MET A 1 -8.15 -13.62 19.37
CA MET A 1 -7.59 -14.01 18.06
C MET A 1 -7.31 -12.73 17.29
N GLY A 2 -6.06 -12.28 17.34
CA GLY A 2 -5.64 -11.02 16.73
C GLY A 2 -5.29 -11.25 15.27
N SER A 3 -6.21 -10.90 14.36
CA SER A 3 -5.90 -10.87 12.94
C SER A 3 -5.05 -9.63 12.66
N SER A 4 -3.75 -9.83 12.42
CA SER A 4 -2.83 -8.79 11.99
C SER A 4 -3.17 -8.41 10.54
N GLY A 5 -3.70 -7.21 10.33
CA GLY A 5 -4.11 -6.75 9.01
C GLY A 5 -2.92 -6.35 8.17
N LYS A 6 -2.81 -6.96 6.98
CA LYS A 6 -1.74 -6.72 6.02
C LYS A 6 -2.25 -5.87 4.86
N ALA A 7 -1.45 -4.90 4.44
CA ALA A 7 -1.71 -4.15 3.23
C ALA A 7 -1.27 -4.97 2.00
N LEU A 8 -2.24 -5.47 1.22
CA LEU A 8 -2.01 -6.28 0.04
C LEU A 8 -2.56 -5.58 -1.22
N ILE A 9 -1.91 -5.74 -2.37
CA ILE A 9 -2.42 -5.32 -3.70
C ILE A 9 -2.81 -6.56 -4.50
N LEU A 10 -3.99 -6.53 -5.14
CA LEU A 10 -4.37 -7.50 -6.18
C LEU A 10 -3.60 -7.23 -7.48
N GLN A 11 -2.82 -8.21 -7.92
CA GLN A 11 -2.12 -8.25 -9.21
C GLN A 11 -2.58 -9.46 -10.00
N ARG A 12 -2.30 -9.51 -11.30
CA ARG A 12 -2.59 -10.67 -12.16
C ARG A 12 -1.28 -11.24 -12.68
N GLU A 13 -1.02 -12.53 -12.47
CA GLU A 13 0.13 -13.25 -13.04
C GLU A 13 -0.28 -14.11 -14.24
N GLU A 14 0.59 -14.13 -15.26
CA GLU A 14 0.47 -14.97 -16.45
C GLU A 14 1.35 -16.23 -16.29
N GLY A 15 0.90 -17.19 -15.47
CA GLY A 15 1.62 -18.47 -15.31
C GLY A 15 0.91 -19.43 -14.37
N GLY A 16 0.45 -20.57 -14.89
CA GLY A 16 -0.27 -21.57 -14.09
C GLY A 16 0.68 -22.46 -13.28
N ARG A 17 0.53 -22.46 -11.95
CA ARG A 17 1.05 -23.49 -11.04
C ARG A 17 -0.06 -23.96 -10.10
N GLU A 18 0.11 -25.19 -9.62
CA GLU A 18 -0.87 -26.00 -8.90
C GLU A 18 -1.09 -25.51 -7.46
N MET A 19 -2.36 -25.44 -7.04
CA MET A 19 -2.80 -24.68 -5.86
C MET A 19 -2.66 -25.47 -4.54
N SER A 20 -2.00 -24.89 -3.55
CA SER A 20 -2.17 -25.26 -2.14
C SER A 20 -2.71 -24.05 -1.36
N ILE A 21 -3.95 -24.15 -0.89
CA ILE A 21 -4.62 -23.05 -0.16
C ILE A 21 -4.11 -23.06 1.28
N ARG A 22 -3.08 -22.28 1.57
CA ARG A 22 -2.63 -22.03 2.95
C ARG A 22 -3.57 -21.03 3.64
N PRO A 23 -3.91 -21.22 4.92
CA PRO A 23 -4.71 -20.26 5.67
C PRO A 23 -4.06 -18.87 5.71
N LEU A 24 -4.86 -17.81 5.55
CA LEU A 24 -4.37 -16.42 5.57
C LEU A 24 -3.65 -16.03 6.87
N GLU A 25 -4.05 -16.66 7.97
CA GLU A 25 -3.49 -16.45 9.31
C GLU A 25 -2.05 -16.95 9.44
N THR A 26 -1.59 -17.84 8.56
CA THR A 26 -0.24 -18.44 8.59
C THR A 26 0.69 -17.87 7.53
N LEU A 27 0.24 -16.89 6.74
CA LEU A 27 1.14 -16.23 5.81
C LEU A 27 1.98 -15.21 6.58
N PRO A 28 3.24 -14.95 6.21
CA PRO A 28 3.99 -13.81 6.70
C PRO A 28 3.56 -12.51 6.00
N PRO A 29 3.89 -11.32 6.52
CA PRO A 29 3.59 -10.04 5.87
C PRO A 29 4.42 -9.76 4.62
N THR A 30 5.36 -10.65 4.29
CA THR A 30 6.32 -10.54 3.18
C THR A 30 6.04 -11.49 2.02
N GLU A 31 5.13 -12.45 2.20
CA GLU A 31 4.80 -13.46 1.18
C GLU A 31 3.56 -13.06 0.38
N SER A 32 3.62 -13.28 -0.93
CA SER A 32 2.49 -13.12 -1.83
C SER A 32 1.51 -14.27 -1.67
N LEU A 33 0.21 -13.97 -1.65
CA LEU A 33 -0.83 -14.99 -1.69
C LEU A 33 -1.36 -15.12 -3.12
N GLU A 34 -1.22 -16.32 -3.70
CA GLU A 34 -1.90 -16.64 -4.94
C GLU A 34 -3.41 -16.86 -4.68
N ILE A 35 -4.23 -16.26 -5.53
CA ILE A 35 -5.69 -16.41 -5.57
C ILE A 35 -6.07 -17.05 -6.90
N GLU A 36 -7.29 -17.59 -6.95
CA GLU A 36 -7.88 -18.06 -8.19
C GLU A 36 -7.90 -17.02 -9.33
N ASN A 37 -7.99 -17.52 -10.55
CA ASN A 37 -7.98 -16.76 -11.81
C ASN A 37 -6.67 -16.02 -12.12
N GLY A 38 -5.56 -16.52 -11.58
CA GLY A 38 -4.23 -15.94 -11.78
C GLY A 38 -4.10 -14.58 -11.13
N LEU A 39 -4.86 -14.32 -10.06
CA LEU A 39 -4.68 -13.13 -9.24
C LEU A 39 -3.72 -13.44 -8.10
N SER A 40 -2.88 -12.49 -7.71
CA SER A 40 -2.02 -12.61 -6.54
C SER A 40 -2.13 -11.37 -5.67
N LEU A 41 -2.14 -11.56 -4.36
CA LEU A 41 -2.02 -10.50 -3.37
C LEU A 41 -0.57 -10.34 -3.00
N VAL A 42 0.02 -9.22 -3.41
CA VAL A 42 1.42 -8.90 -3.11
C VAL A 42 1.46 -7.91 -1.95
N PRO A 43 2.27 -8.17 -0.91
CA PRO A 43 2.45 -7.23 0.19
C PRO A 43 3.11 -5.96 -0.31
N ARG A 44 2.66 -4.83 0.25
CA ARG A 44 3.21 -3.53 -0.08
C ARG A 44 3.30 -2.62 1.13
N VAL A 45 4.24 -1.70 1.06
CA VAL A 45 4.27 -0.51 1.91
C VAL A 45 4.12 0.71 1.03
N ARG A 46 3.09 1.52 1.29
CA ARG A 46 2.93 2.83 0.66
C ARG A 46 3.51 3.90 1.58
N LEU A 47 4.32 4.77 1.00
CA LEU A 47 4.81 5.98 1.66
C LEU A 47 4.31 7.20 0.87
N GLU A 48 3.81 8.20 1.59
CA GLU A 48 3.42 9.50 1.03
C GLU A 48 4.58 10.48 1.19
N LEU A 49 5.00 11.04 0.07
CA LEU A 49 6.12 11.95 -0.03
C LEU A 49 5.61 13.37 -0.25
N THR A 50 6.07 14.32 0.56
CA THR A 50 5.75 15.73 0.40
C THR A 50 7.05 16.52 0.29
N LEU A 51 7.22 17.27 -0.80
CA LEU A 51 8.43 18.05 -1.05
C LEU A 51 8.19 19.52 -0.68
N TYR A 52 8.92 20.03 0.29
CA TYR A 52 8.87 21.43 0.70
C TYR A 52 10.08 22.21 0.16
N PRO A 53 9.94 23.52 -0.13
CA PRO A 53 11.10 24.35 -0.46
C PRO A 53 11.98 24.53 0.78
N ALA A 54 13.28 24.22 0.69
CA ALA A 54 14.24 24.57 1.74
C ALA A 54 14.88 25.95 1.50
N SER A 55 14.63 26.57 0.35
CA SER A 55 15.10 27.91 0.01
C SER A 55 13.95 28.78 -0.52
N PRO A 56 13.90 30.08 -0.16
CA PRO A 56 12.77 30.96 -0.47
C PRO A 56 12.67 31.38 -1.96
N SER A 57 13.64 31.00 -2.78
CA SER A 57 13.81 31.44 -4.18
C SER A 57 13.49 30.35 -5.22
N VAL A 58 12.65 29.37 -4.88
CA VAL A 58 12.21 28.34 -5.84
C VAL A 58 11.13 28.92 -6.76
N THR A 59 11.56 29.47 -7.88
CA THR A 59 10.67 29.95 -8.97
C THR A 59 10.58 28.97 -10.14
N LYS A 60 11.50 28.00 -10.23
CA LYS A 60 11.48 26.99 -11.30
C LYS A 60 10.65 25.77 -10.89
N PRO A 61 9.95 25.14 -11.85
CA PRO A 61 9.27 23.88 -11.59
C PRO A 61 10.29 22.79 -11.23
N ILE A 62 9.91 21.92 -10.30
CA ILE A 62 10.68 20.72 -9.98
C ILE A 62 10.70 19.79 -11.19
N ASP A 63 11.88 19.27 -11.52
CA ASP A 63 12.04 18.17 -12.47
C ASP A 63 11.68 16.84 -11.81
N GLU A 64 10.48 16.33 -12.13
CA GLU A 64 9.93 15.08 -11.58
C GLU A 64 10.86 13.89 -11.84
N TRP A 65 11.48 13.81 -13.02
CA TRP A 65 12.33 12.69 -13.40
C TRP A 65 13.61 12.64 -12.57
N LYS A 66 14.24 13.80 -12.33
CA LYS A 66 15.44 13.90 -11.50
C LYS A 66 15.14 13.56 -10.05
N VAL A 67 14.03 14.06 -9.50
CA VAL A 67 13.61 13.69 -8.14
C VAL A 67 13.45 12.18 -8.04
N LYS A 68 12.74 11.54 -8.99
CA LYS A 68 12.57 10.09 -8.99
C LYS A 68 13.91 9.36 -8.94
N ARG A 69 14.84 9.72 -9.83
CA ARG A 69 16.15 9.08 -9.92
C ARG A 69 16.99 9.29 -8.66
N THR A 70 16.95 10.48 -8.06
CA THR A 70 17.65 10.75 -6.79
C THR A 70 17.09 9.94 -5.64
N LEU A 71 15.76 9.81 -5.55
CA LEU A 71 15.10 9.00 -4.51
C LEU A 71 15.41 7.52 -4.69
N ILE A 72 15.34 6.98 -5.91
CA ILE A 72 15.68 5.58 -6.18
C ILE A 72 17.14 5.30 -5.85
N HIS A 73 18.05 6.20 -6.21
CA HIS A 73 19.46 6.08 -5.87
C HIS A 73 19.68 6.11 -4.35
N PHE A 74 18.97 6.98 -3.63
CA PHE A 74 19.01 7.06 -2.17
C PHE A 74 18.51 5.77 -1.52
N LEU A 75 17.36 5.24 -1.96
CA LEU A 75 16.80 3.98 -1.44
C LEU A 75 17.75 2.79 -1.64
N LYS A 76 18.50 2.79 -2.74
CA LYS A 76 19.47 1.73 -3.05
C LYS A 76 20.77 1.84 -2.25
N ASN A 77 21.29 3.05 -2.04
CA ASN A 77 22.67 3.24 -1.57
C ASN A 77 22.80 3.84 -0.17
N SER A 78 21.75 4.47 0.36
CA SER A 78 21.83 5.26 1.60
C SER A 78 21.09 4.64 2.78
N LEU A 79 20.28 3.61 2.55
CA LEU A 79 19.62 2.83 3.60
C LEU A 79 20.55 1.71 4.09
N SER A 80 20.36 1.30 5.35
CA SER A 80 21.08 0.13 5.91
C SER A 80 20.80 -1.16 5.14
N VAL A 81 19.60 -1.25 4.54
CA VAL A 81 19.21 -2.33 3.65
C VAL A 81 18.84 -1.73 2.30
N PRO A 82 19.48 -2.16 1.20
CA PRO A 82 19.19 -1.61 -0.13
C PRO A 82 17.76 -2.00 -0.54
N VAL A 83 16.93 -0.99 -0.79
CA VAL A 83 15.55 -1.20 -1.25
C VAL A 83 15.51 -0.96 -2.76
N THR A 84 15.17 -2.00 -3.52
CA THR A 84 14.99 -1.89 -4.97
C THR A 84 13.56 -1.48 -5.26
N VAL A 85 13.38 -0.32 -5.90
CA VAL A 85 12.06 0.18 -6.29
C VAL A 85 12.07 0.51 -7.79
N PRO A 86 11.12 -0.03 -8.58
CA PRO A 86 10.98 0.34 -9.99
C PRO A 86 10.46 1.77 -10.14
N GLU A 87 10.80 2.44 -11.24
CA GLU A 87 10.41 3.85 -11.48
C GLU A 87 8.88 4.06 -11.55
N GLU A 88 8.15 3.01 -11.93
CA GLU A 88 6.69 2.96 -12.00
C GLU A 88 6.05 3.02 -10.61
N ASP A 89 6.73 2.52 -9.58
CA ASP A 89 6.22 2.50 -8.20
C ASP A 89 6.43 3.83 -7.48
N LEU A 90 7.19 4.75 -8.08
CA LEU A 90 7.37 6.11 -7.59
C LEU A 90 6.60 7.10 -8.45
N HIS A 91 5.50 7.60 -7.92
CA HIS A 91 4.71 8.65 -8.55
C HIS A 91 5.04 9.98 -7.90
N ILE A 92 5.33 10.99 -8.71
CA ILE A 92 5.54 12.37 -8.24
C ILE A 92 4.66 13.26 -9.11
N LYS A 93 3.87 14.11 -8.48
CA LYS A 93 3.00 15.08 -9.11
C LYS A 93 3.36 16.46 -8.62
N ARG A 94 3.83 17.30 -9.54
CA ARG A 94 4.03 18.73 -9.26
C ARG A 94 2.71 19.46 -9.01
N ILE A 95 2.74 20.41 -8.09
CA ILE A 95 1.64 21.33 -7.86
C ILE A 95 1.77 22.47 -8.88
N LYS A 96 0.77 22.60 -9.77
CA LYS A 96 0.83 23.52 -10.92
C LYS A 96 0.72 25.00 -10.53
N ASP A 97 0.13 25.31 -9.38
CA ASP A 97 -0.16 26.68 -8.96
C ASP A 97 0.98 27.32 -8.16
N LEU A 98 2.10 27.59 -8.83
CA LEU A 98 3.27 28.24 -8.22
C LEU A 98 3.03 29.73 -7.88
N LYS A 99 2.01 30.37 -8.46
CA LYS A 99 1.78 31.84 -8.36
C LYS A 99 0.89 32.28 -7.18
N LYS A 100 0.09 31.39 -6.59
CA LYS A 100 -0.82 31.70 -5.46
C LYS A 100 -0.31 31.15 -4.12
N ARG A 101 0.95 30.75 -4.10
CA ARG A 101 1.49 29.85 -3.09
C ARG A 101 2.07 30.63 -1.92
N LYS A 102 1.80 30.17 -0.70
CA LYS A 102 2.49 30.65 0.50
C LYS A 102 3.89 30.04 0.54
N ARG A 103 4.81 30.74 1.22
CA ARG A 103 6.24 30.40 1.30
C ARG A 103 6.50 28.96 1.76
N ASP A 104 5.60 28.41 2.59
CA ASP A 104 5.77 27.11 3.24
C ASP A 104 4.93 25.98 2.63
N ASP A 105 4.18 26.23 1.54
CA ASP A 105 3.36 25.19 0.93
C ASP A 105 4.24 24.06 0.32
N PRO A 106 3.66 22.90 -0.05
CA PRO A 106 4.37 21.82 -0.74
C PRO A 106 4.52 22.05 -2.25
N LEU A 107 5.65 21.67 -2.84
CA LEU A 107 6.01 21.87 -4.26
C LEU A 107 5.55 20.70 -5.12
N ALA A 108 5.67 19.50 -4.57
CA ALA A 108 5.19 18.28 -5.18
C ALA A 108 4.70 17.32 -4.11
N LEU A 109 3.75 16.50 -4.52
CA LEU A 109 3.27 15.35 -3.76
C LEU A 109 3.72 14.10 -4.49
N GLY A 110 4.11 13.07 -3.76
CA GLY A 110 4.49 11.80 -4.33
C GLY A 110 3.96 10.64 -3.52
N THR A 111 3.92 9.48 -4.16
CA THR A 111 3.61 8.21 -3.52
C THR A 111 4.64 7.19 -3.97
N LEU A 112 5.26 6.53 -2.99
CA LEU A 112 6.24 5.49 -3.17
C LEU A 112 5.63 4.16 -2.73
N PHE A 113 5.70 3.15 -3.59
CA PHE A 113 5.32 1.78 -3.26
C PHE A 113 6.57 0.91 -3.13
N VAL A 114 6.73 0.25 -1.99
CA VAL A 114 7.76 -0.78 -1.79
C VAL A 114 7.08 -2.13 -1.81
N ARG A 115 7.42 -2.96 -2.81
CA ARG A 115 6.86 -4.31 -3.00
C ARG A 115 7.85 -5.41 -2.62
N ASP A 116 9.13 -5.18 -2.85
CA ASP A 116 10.18 -6.12 -2.44
C ASP A 116 10.43 -5.97 -0.94
N LEU A 117 9.92 -6.94 -0.18
CA LEU A 117 10.11 -7.06 1.28
C LEU A 117 10.90 -8.33 1.63
N GLY A 118 11.49 -9.00 0.63
CA GLY A 118 12.19 -10.28 0.82
C GLY A 118 13.40 -10.19 1.74
N PHE A 119 14.01 -9.00 1.86
CA PHE A 119 15.13 -8.76 2.76
C PHE A 119 14.75 -8.81 4.26
N LEU A 120 13.47 -8.69 4.61
CA LEU A 120 13.02 -8.85 6.00
C LEU A 120 12.96 -10.32 6.42
N ASN A 121 13.00 -11.24 5.45
CA ASN A 121 12.90 -12.67 5.64
C ASN A 121 14.25 -13.37 5.86
N GLU A 122 15.29 -12.65 6.30
CA GLU A 122 16.63 -13.24 6.49
C GLU A 122 16.60 -14.46 7.42
N LYS A 123 16.66 -15.64 6.77
CA LYS A 123 17.16 -16.96 7.23
C LYS A 123 17.20 -17.16 8.75
N SER A 124 16.07 -17.18 9.43
CA SER A 124 15.97 -17.87 10.71
C SER A 124 16.13 -19.36 10.47
N LYS A 125 17.08 -19.95 11.21
CA LYS A 125 17.44 -21.37 11.16
C LYS A 125 16.18 -22.24 11.25
N LYS A 126 16.21 -23.38 10.55
CA LYS A 126 15.19 -24.44 10.38
C LYS A 126 14.49 -25.00 11.65
N ASN A 127 14.68 -24.42 12.83
CA ASN A 127 14.31 -25.02 14.12
C ASN A 127 13.44 -24.12 15.03
N GLU A 128 12.88 -23.00 14.54
CA GLU A 128 11.92 -22.21 15.32
C GLU A 128 10.47 -22.52 14.91
N ASP A 129 9.56 -22.55 15.88
CA ASP A 129 8.14 -22.76 15.63
C ASP A 129 7.58 -21.66 14.70
N GLU A 130 6.86 -22.07 13.66
CA GLU A 130 6.37 -21.18 12.57
C GLU A 130 5.65 -19.93 13.11
N LYS A 131 4.89 -20.07 14.20
CA LYS A 131 4.16 -18.97 14.83
C LYS A 131 5.05 -17.94 15.51
N GLU A 132 6.14 -18.35 16.16
CA GLU A 132 7.09 -17.42 16.77
C GLU A 132 7.89 -16.67 15.71
N GLN A 133 8.19 -17.37 14.61
CA GLN A 133 8.86 -16.80 13.46
C GLN A 133 8.02 -15.71 12.79
N ASP A 134 6.72 -15.93 12.61
CA ASP A 134 5.80 -14.95 12.03
C ASP A 134 5.69 -13.67 12.88
N VAL A 135 5.66 -13.80 14.21
CA VAL A 135 5.63 -12.65 15.12
C VAL A 135 6.93 -11.84 15.02
N LYS A 136 8.09 -12.51 14.99
CA LYS A 136 9.40 -11.84 14.82
C LYS A 136 9.51 -11.13 13.46
N VAL A 137 8.99 -11.73 12.39
CA VAL A 137 8.98 -11.10 11.05
C VAL A 137 8.08 -9.87 11.05
N LEU A 138 6.93 -9.93 11.73
CA LEU A 138 6.02 -8.80 11.88
C LEU A 138 6.66 -7.64 12.66
N GLU A 139 7.32 -7.94 13.79
CA GLU A 139 8.05 -6.92 14.57
C GLU A 139 9.15 -6.26 13.74
N LYS A 140 9.98 -7.04 13.06
CA LYS A 140 11.00 -6.53 12.13
C LYS A 140 10.42 -5.66 11.03
N PHE A 141 9.27 -6.04 10.49
CA PHE A 141 8.57 -5.26 9.47
C PHE A 141 8.10 -3.90 10.01
N LEU A 142 7.52 -3.87 11.21
CA LEU A 142 7.08 -2.63 11.86
C LEU A 142 8.26 -1.73 12.23
N ASP A 143 9.35 -2.30 12.73
CA ASP A 143 10.60 -1.59 13.03
C ASP A 143 11.21 -0.98 11.77
N TRP A 144 11.33 -1.79 10.71
CA TRP A 144 11.83 -1.30 9.42
C TRP A 144 10.96 -0.20 8.83
N ARG A 145 9.63 -0.33 8.96
CA ARG A 145 8.66 0.68 8.51
C ARG A 145 8.82 2.00 9.26
N ARG A 146 9.12 1.99 10.56
CA ARG A 146 9.46 3.21 11.31
C ARG A 146 10.81 3.76 10.89
N TYR A 147 11.81 2.89 10.78
CA TYR A 147 13.16 3.26 10.38
C TYR A 147 13.21 3.98 9.03
N ILE A 148 12.50 3.48 8.00
CA ILE A 148 12.51 4.11 6.68
C ILE A 148 11.90 5.51 6.71
N VAL A 149 10.84 5.71 7.50
CA VAL A 149 10.20 7.02 7.68
C VAL A 149 11.13 7.97 8.41
N GLU A 150 11.73 7.55 9.53
CA GLU A 150 12.68 8.38 10.28
C GLU A 150 13.91 8.75 9.47
N LYS A 151 14.37 7.86 8.58
CA LYS A 151 15.52 8.14 7.72
C LYS A 151 15.18 9.05 6.55
N MET A 152 14.00 8.92 5.96
CA MET A 152 13.59 9.70 4.80
C MET A 152 12.96 11.05 5.16
N ASP A 153 12.32 11.15 6.32
CA ASP A 153 11.70 12.39 6.79
C ASP A 153 12.78 13.41 7.19
N GLY A 154 12.66 14.61 6.65
CA GLY A 154 13.60 15.71 6.92
C GLY A 154 14.85 15.73 6.06
N ILE A 155 15.02 14.81 5.08
CA ILE A 155 16.17 14.87 4.16
C ILE A 155 16.12 16.14 3.33
N GLU A 156 17.24 16.86 3.28
CA GLU A 156 17.47 17.94 2.33
C GLU A 156 18.08 17.40 1.03
N LEU A 157 17.32 17.47 -0.06
CA LEU A 157 17.77 17.09 -1.39
C LEU A 157 18.18 18.35 -2.16
N ASN A 158 19.36 18.33 -2.76
CA ASN A 158 19.81 19.38 -3.67
C ASN A 158 19.69 18.89 -5.12
N ILE A 159 18.77 19.48 -5.87
CA ILE A 159 18.54 19.17 -7.28
C ILE A 159 18.71 20.47 -8.06
N GLU A 160 19.70 20.51 -8.97
CA GLU A 160 20.03 21.68 -9.81
C GLU A 160 20.25 23.00 -9.03
N GLY A 161 20.81 22.92 -7.82
CA GLY A 161 21.04 24.11 -6.97
C GLY A 161 19.81 24.56 -6.19
N MET A 162 18.70 23.82 -6.27
CA MET A 162 17.52 24.00 -5.43
C MET A 162 17.53 23.00 -4.29
N LYS A 163 17.45 23.50 -3.07
CA LYS A 163 17.31 22.68 -1.87
C LYS A 163 15.83 22.46 -1.57
N PHE A 164 15.46 21.20 -1.38
CA PHE A 164 14.12 20.78 -1.00
C PHE A 164 14.19 19.93 0.26
N LYS A 165 13.24 20.12 1.16
CA LYS A 165 13.07 19.26 2.33
C LYS A 165 12.02 18.20 1.99
N LEU A 166 12.40 16.94 2.05
CA LEU A 166 11.48 15.83 1.90
C LEU A 166 10.79 15.58 3.25
N SER A 167 9.47 15.42 3.23
CA SER A 167 8.73 14.86 4.34
C SER A 167 8.06 13.57 3.91
N VAL A 168 8.13 12.55 4.76
CA VAL A 168 7.61 11.22 4.48
C VAL A 168 6.62 10.83 5.58
N ALA A 169 5.43 10.43 5.16
CA ALA A 169 4.40 9.93 6.06
C ALA A 169 3.89 8.59 5.56
N ILE A 170 3.44 7.75 6.48
CA ILE A 170 2.73 6.53 6.12
C ILE A 170 1.24 6.86 6.11
N PRO A 171 0.50 6.55 5.04
CA PRO A 171 -0.93 6.83 5.01
C PRO A 171 -1.63 6.00 6.08
N ALA A 172 -2.68 6.57 6.68
CA ALA A 172 -3.50 5.89 7.68
C ALA A 172 -4.14 4.59 7.14
N SER A 173 -4.29 4.46 5.82
CA SER A 173 -4.75 3.22 5.17
C SER A 173 -3.83 2.03 5.37
N ASP A 174 -2.54 2.27 5.59
CA ASP A 174 -1.53 1.23 5.74
C ASP A 174 -1.26 0.96 7.23
N ASP A 175 -1.84 1.74 8.15
CA ASP A 175 -1.81 1.48 9.60
C ASP A 175 -3.10 0.79 10.04
N PHE A 176 -3.07 -0.54 9.99
CA PHE A 176 -4.22 -1.37 10.35
C PHE A 176 -4.68 -1.18 11.79
N GLU A 177 -3.76 -0.97 12.74
CA GLU A 177 -4.13 -0.79 14.15
C GLU A 177 -4.85 0.53 14.37
N SER A 178 -4.34 1.62 13.80
CA SER A 178 -5.02 2.91 13.85
C SER A 178 -6.36 2.88 13.13
N MET A 179 -6.43 2.23 11.96
CA MET A 179 -7.65 2.07 11.19
C MET A 179 -8.68 1.26 11.99
N LYS A 180 -8.28 0.11 12.54
CA LYS A 180 -9.13 -0.74 13.38
C LYS A 180 -9.64 0.03 14.59
N LYS A 181 -8.77 0.74 15.31
CA LYS A 181 -9.16 1.54 16.48
C LYS A 181 -10.14 2.65 16.11
N SER A 182 -9.85 3.44 15.08
CA SER A 182 -10.75 4.51 14.61
C SER A 182 -12.13 3.98 14.23
N TRP A 183 -12.15 2.76 13.72
CA TRP A 183 -13.34 2.09 13.29
C TRP A 183 -14.13 1.48 14.45
N GLU A 184 -13.47 0.81 15.39
CA GLU A 184 -14.05 0.36 16.65
C GLU A 184 -14.66 1.54 17.43
N GLU A 185 -13.95 2.67 17.49
CA GLU A 185 -14.45 3.91 18.10
C GLU A 185 -15.67 4.47 17.37
N PHE A 186 -15.63 4.51 16.03
CA PHE A 186 -16.77 4.97 15.21
C PHE A 186 -18.03 4.16 15.48
N PHE A 187 -17.95 2.83 15.58
CA PHE A 187 -19.11 1.99 15.86
C PHE A 187 -19.50 1.95 17.35
N ALA A 188 -18.54 2.03 18.28
CA ALA A 188 -18.81 2.07 19.71
C ALA A 188 -19.45 3.38 20.18
N PHE A 189 -19.09 4.52 19.55
CA PHE A 189 -19.53 5.85 19.98
C PHE A 189 -20.45 6.56 18.97
N GLY A 190 -20.41 6.22 17.68
CA GLY A 190 -21.23 6.85 16.63
C GLY A 190 -22.72 6.51 16.67
N ASN A 191 -23.13 5.50 17.45
CA ASN A 191 -24.53 5.12 17.64
C ASN A 191 -25.30 5.97 18.67
N ARG A 192 -24.68 7.00 19.29
CA ARG A 192 -25.33 7.82 20.33
C ARG A 192 -26.13 9.02 19.83
N GLY A 193 -26.26 9.23 18.52
CA GLY A 193 -27.10 10.30 17.99
C GLY A 193 -27.43 10.10 16.52
N TYR A 194 -28.72 9.92 16.23
CA TYR A 194 -29.41 10.10 14.93
C TYR A 194 -28.53 10.24 13.68
N SER A 195 -27.75 9.21 13.35
CA SER A 195 -26.99 9.16 12.10
C SER A 195 -27.72 8.22 11.16
N ARG A 196 -28.49 8.82 10.24
CA ARG A 196 -29.20 8.19 9.11
C ARG A 196 -28.26 7.55 8.07
N SER A 197 -27.13 6.97 8.46
CA SER A 197 -26.26 6.22 7.55
C SER A 197 -26.62 4.74 7.65
N GLY A 198 -27.74 4.37 7.05
CA GLY A 198 -28.14 2.97 6.96
C GLY A 198 -27.12 2.17 6.13
N ARG A 199 -26.72 1.01 6.67
CA ARG A 199 -26.23 -0.18 5.95
C ARG A 199 -24.75 -0.31 5.60
N GLN A 200 -23.82 0.41 6.21
CA GLN A 200 -22.43 -0.05 6.15
C GLN A 200 -22.11 -0.86 7.40
N GLU A 201 -22.39 -2.15 7.32
CA GLU A 201 -22.05 -3.09 8.38
C GLU A 201 -20.52 -3.26 8.45
N PRO A 202 -19.98 -3.52 9.66
CA PRO A 202 -18.55 -3.66 9.91
C PRO A 202 -17.79 -4.72 9.07
N ASP A 203 -18.50 -5.51 8.29
CA ASP A 203 -17.95 -6.57 7.46
C ASP A 203 -18.17 -6.32 5.97
N THR A 204 -18.60 -5.12 5.59
CA THR A 204 -18.81 -4.73 4.19
C THR A 204 -17.59 -4.02 3.62
N ILE A 205 -16.88 -4.68 2.70
CA ILE A 205 -15.75 -4.12 1.95
C ILE A 205 -16.24 -3.57 0.61
N VAL A 206 -15.83 -2.35 0.26
CA VAL A 206 -16.15 -1.72 -1.05
C VAL A 206 -14.88 -1.56 -1.86
N LEU A 207 -14.78 -2.30 -2.97
CA LEU A 207 -13.66 -2.22 -3.91
C LEU A 207 -14.04 -1.31 -5.08
N ARG A 208 -13.15 -0.37 -5.43
CA ARG A 208 -13.36 0.59 -6.53
C ARG A 208 -12.13 0.66 -7.43
N GLY A 209 -12.35 0.98 -8.70
CA GLY A 209 -11.27 1.17 -9.68
C GLY A 209 -10.57 -0.11 -10.13
N VAL A 210 -11.16 -1.28 -9.87
CA VAL A 210 -10.57 -2.57 -10.25
C VAL A 210 -11.01 -2.94 -11.67
N PRO A 211 -10.12 -3.46 -12.53
CA PRO A 211 -10.50 -3.85 -13.89
C PRO A 211 -11.59 -4.92 -13.90
N SER A 212 -12.68 -4.67 -14.64
CA SER A 212 -13.82 -5.61 -14.70
C SER A 212 -13.44 -7.01 -15.21
N ARG A 213 -12.45 -7.08 -16.11
CA ARG A 213 -11.97 -8.34 -16.69
C ARG A 213 -11.32 -9.26 -15.67
N TRP A 214 -10.87 -8.76 -14.52
CA TRP A 214 -10.31 -9.61 -13.46
C TRP A 214 -11.38 -10.50 -12.83
N PHE A 215 -12.64 -10.05 -12.84
CA PHE A 215 -13.78 -10.76 -12.26
C PHE A 215 -14.73 -11.32 -13.32
N ALA A 216 -14.36 -11.21 -14.60
CA ALA A 216 -15.15 -11.73 -15.69
C ALA A 216 -14.77 -13.18 -15.99
N GLU A 217 -15.71 -13.94 -16.53
CA GLU A 217 -15.44 -15.30 -16.98
C GLU A 217 -14.52 -15.28 -18.23
N PRO A 218 -13.40 -16.02 -18.22
CA PRO A 218 -12.44 -15.98 -19.31
C PRO A 218 -13.08 -16.30 -20.65
N ARG A 219 -12.87 -15.44 -21.66
CA ARG A 219 -13.32 -15.57 -23.06
C ARG A 219 -14.82 -15.41 -23.32
N VAL A 220 -15.65 -15.18 -22.30
CA VAL A 220 -17.12 -15.14 -22.46
C VAL A 220 -17.69 -13.73 -22.30
N SER A 221 -17.12 -12.89 -21.44
CA SER A 221 -17.68 -11.57 -21.16
C SER A 221 -16.64 -10.55 -20.69
N SER A 222 -16.94 -9.27 -20.86
CA SER A 222 -16.22 -8.15 -20.24
C SER A 222 -16.88 -7.67 -18.93
N LYS A 223 -18.07 -8.20 -18.61
CA LYS A 223 -18.82 -7.89 -17.40
C LYS A 223 -18.30 -8.73 -16.23
N PRO A 224 -18.17 -8.15 -15.03
CA PRO A 224 -17.82 -8.91 -13.84
C PRO A 224 -18.92 -9.93 -13.56
N SER A 225 -18.55 -11.16 -13.29
CA SER A 225 -19.48 -12.22 -12.93
C SER A 225 -19.53 -12.37 -11.41
N LEU A 226 -20.75 -12.52 -10.88
CA LEU A 226 -20.94 -12.67 -9.44
C LEU A 226 -20.27 -13.95 -8.93
N LEU A 227 -20.31 -15.03 -9.72
CA LEU A 227 -19.71 -16.32 -9.39
C LEU A 227 -18.20 -16.19 -9.26
N VAL A 228 -17.49 -15.71 -10.27
CA VAL A 228 -16.03 -15.54 -10.21
C VAL A 228 -15.63 -14.61 -9.06
N THR A 229 -16.36 -13.51 -8.88
CA THR A 229 -16.12 -12.57 -7.76
C THR A 229 -16.25 -13.29 -6.43
N HIS A 230 -17.32 -14.05 -6.24
CA HIS A 230 -17.55 -14.82 -5.03
C HIS A 230 -16.46 -15.86 -4.80
N THR A 231 -16.05 -16.61 -5.82
CA THR A 231 -15.01 -17.64 -5.66
C THR A 231 -13.66 -17.02 -5.25
N ILE A 232 -13.24 -15.95 -5.95
CA ILE A 232 -12.03 -15.19 -5.59
C ILE A 232 -12.09 -14.73 -4.14
N PHE A 233 -13.18 -14.08 -3.72
CA PHE A 233 -13.26 -13.56 -2.36
C PHE A 233 -13.52 -14.63 -1.29
N SER A 234 -14.05 -15.81 -1.67
CA SER A 234 -14.32 -16.89 -0.73
C SER A 234 -13.04 -17.50 -0.15
N THR A 235 -11.90 -17.30 -0.84
CA THR A 235 -10.57 -17.61 -0.31
C THR A 235 -10.26 -16.83 0.99
N PHE A 236 -10.90 -15.67 1.21
CA PHE A 236 -10.72 -14.85 2.41
C PHE A 236 -11.68 -15.18 3.55
N GLY A 237 -12.61 -16.11 3.33
CA GLY A 237 -13.58 -16.55 4.32
C GLY A 237 -15.01 -16.55 3.78
N ARG A 238 -15.96 -16.70 4.69
CA ARG A 238 -17.37 -16.79 4.35
C ARG A 238 -17.93 -15.41 4.02
N ILE A 239 -18.41 -15.24 2.80
CA ILE A 239 -19.06 -14.00 2.34
C ILE A 239 -20.56 -14.12 2.54
N ARG A 240 -21.20 -13.09 3.11
CA ARG A 240 -22.66 -13.03 3.26
C ARG A 240 -23.36 -12.60 1.97
N HIS A 241 -22.82 -11.58 1.31
CA HIS A 241 -23.40 -11.00 0.11
C HIS A 241 -22.31 -10.36 -0.76
N VAL A 242 -22.38 -10.56 -2.07
CA VAL A 242 -21.50 -9.91 -3.07
C VAL A 242 -22.38 -9.06 -3.97
N ASN A 243 -21.94 -7.85 -4.29
CA ASN A 243 -22.57 -7.02 -5.30
C ASN A 243 -21.50 -6.42 -6.21
N ALA A 244 -21.69 -6.56 -7.53
CA ALA A 244 -20.76 -6.06 -8.53
C ALA A 244 -21.45 -5.03 -9.41
N PHE A 245 -21.00 -3.77 -9.32
CA PHE A 245 -21.44 -2.70 -10.19
C PHE A 245 -20.38 -2.45 -11.27
N PHE A 246 -20.80 -2.52 -12.53
CA PHE A 246 -19.94 -2.21 -13.67
C PHE A 246 -20.30 -0.84 -14.23
N PHE A 247 -19.36 0.10 -14.14
CA PHE A 247 -19.43 1.38 -14.83
C PHE A 247 -18.49 1.32 -16.04
N CYS A 248 -19.07 1.40 -17.25
CA CYS A 248 -18.30 1.62 -18.46
C CYS A 248 -18.09 3.15 -18.56
N LEU A 249 -16.86 3.61 -18.32
CA LEU A 249 -16.43 4.98 -18.60
C LEU A 249 -16.04 5.11 -20.07
#